data_AF-A0A519KHX5-F1
#
_entry.id   AF-A0A519KHX5-F1
#
_cell.length_a   1.000
_cell.length_b   1.000
_cell.length_c   1.000
_cell.angle_alpha   90.00
_cell.angle_beta   90.00
_cell.angle_gamma   90.00
#
_symmetry.space_group_name_H-M   'P 1'
#
loop_
_entity.id
_entity.type
_entity.pdbx_description
1 polymer ?
#
loop_
_entity_poly.entity_id
_entity_poly.type
_entity_poly.pdbx_seq_one_letter_code
_entity_poly.pdbx_strand_id
1 'polypeptide(L)'
;MMKYLYTITLLFSLALNAQTAGDVGKISLSVVMPDNIENLDSSQLSRLESKISQIVTHAGISASGYDNSIVIYPKLSLVESNVVEGGMQNLTVVSVDFGLFVKQIEGNILFSSISKTLKGSGATKELAYANAISRIGVNDAEYQAFLEKSKTKIIQYYESKCSDIVKKADVLAKTQQYEQAIGLLLSVPEAATCYDQVQTKSIEVYKILQKQNCAKQLQLANNSLAAKDYGNTLDLLSAIDPASPCFQDSQKMAKSIEAKLNAEEKKEWDFQMRQYNDSVALEKQRISAVKDIAVAYYKSQTSDINYTLIVK
;
A
#
# COMPACT_ATOMS: atom_id res chain seq x y z
N MET A 1 -39.93 -31.50 47.67
CA MET A 1 -38.53 -31.06 47.49
C MET A 1 -38.35 -30.61 46.03
N MET A 2 -38.61 -29.34 45.74
CA MET A 2 -38.39 -28.74 44.42
C MET A 2 -37.00 -28.09 44.41
N LYS A 3 -36.10 -28.61 43.57
CA LYS A 3 -34.79 -28.01 43.32
C LYS A 3 -34.94 -26.95 42.23
N TYR A 4 -34.70 -25.70 42.61
CA TYR A 4 -34.62 -24.56 41.70
C TYR A 4 -33.36 -24.68 40.84
N LEU A 5 -33.56 -24.75 39.52
CA LEU A 5 -32.51 -24.73 38.51
C LEU A 5 -32.23 -23.27 38.15
N TYR A 6 -31.14 -22.70 38.68
CA TYR A 6 -30.69 -21.36 38.30
C TYR A 6 -29.85 -21.45 37.01
N THR A 7 -30.44 -21.06 35.89
CA THR A 7 -29.76 -20.83 34.62
C THR A 7 -29.08 -19.45 34.64
N ILE A 8 -27.78 -19.42 34.96
CA ILE A 8 -26.92 -18.26 34.70
C ILE A 8 -26.67 -18.20 33.19
N THR A 9 -27.31 -17.24 32.53
CA THR A 9 -27.05 -16.87 31.13
C THR A 9 -25.85 -15.94 31.11
N LEU A 10 -24.71 -16.48 30.68
CA LEU A 10 -23.47 -15.74 30.48
C LEU A 10 -23.63 -14.85 29.22
N LEU A 11 -23.92 -13.56 29.41
CA LEU A 11 -23.84 -12.55 28.35
C LEU A 11 -22.36 -12.37 27.98
N PHE A 12 -21.90 -13.07 26.95
CA PHE A 12 -20.59 -12.83 26.35
C PHE A 12 -20.72 -11.63 25.41
N SER A 13 -20.42 -10.44 25.92
CA SER A 13 -20.27 -9.23 25.12
C SER A 13 -19.06 -9.41 24.20
N LEU A 14 -19.32 -9.83 22.97
CA LEU A 14 -18.39 -9.72 21.85
C LEU A 14 -18.18 -8.22 21.58
N ALA A 15 -17.14 -7.65 22.18
CA ALA A 15 -16.53 -6.43 21.68
C ALA A 15 -15.90 -6.79 20.32
N LEU A 16 -16.68 -6.64 19.26
CA LEU A 16 -16.16 -6.54 17.90
C LEU A 16 -15.29 -5.29 17.87
N ASN A 17 -13.98 -5.47 17.99
CA ASN A 17 -13.03 -4.48 17.49
C ASN A 17 -13.29 -4.41 15.99
N ALA A 18 -14.00 -3.37 15.56
CA ALA A 18 -14.00 -2.96 14.17
C ALA A 18 -12.52 -2.78 13.79
N GLN A 19 -11.99 -3.71 13.00
CA GLN A 19 -10.71 -3.49 12.33
C GLN A 19 -10.94 -2.28 11.44
N THR A 20 -10.35 -1.15 11.82
CA THR A 20 -10.43 0.09 11.05
C THR A 20 -9.97 -0.21 9.64
N ALA A 21 -10.88 0.00 8.69
CA ALA A 21 -10.64 -0.13 7.27
C ALA A 21 -9.33 0.59 6.88
N GLY A 22 -8.38 -0.19 6.36
CA GLY A 22 -7.18 0.19 5.59
C GLY A 22 -6.40 1.42 6.03
N ASP A 23 -5.14 1.22 6.41
CA ASP A 23 -4.10 2.24 6.69
C ASP A 23 -3.86 3.28 5.58
N VAL A 24 -4.60 3.21 4.46
CA VAL A 24 -4.50 4.14 3.34
C VAL A 24 -4.79 5.55 3.78
N GLY A 25 -3.75 6.39 3.74
CA GLY A 25 -3.76 7.78 4.15
C GLY A 25 -2.94 8.06 5.41
N LYS A 26 -2.64 7.06 6.24
CA LYS A 26 -1.63 7.22 7.29
C LYS A 26 -0.25 7.24 6.65
N ILE A 27 0.67 8.01 7.23
CA ILE A 27 2.08 7.97 6.78
C ILE A 27 2.60 6.56 7.08
N SER A 28 2.84 5.79 6.02
CA SER A 28 3.55 4.52 6.03
C SER A 28 4.95 4.73 5.46
N LEU A 29 5.93 3.96 5.91
CA LEU A 29 7.30 4.01 5.41
C LEU A 29 7.72 2.61 4.98
N SER A 30 7.98 2.44 3.69
CA SER A 30 8.45 1.16 3.16
C SER A 30 9.96 1.02 3.41
N VAL A 31 10.34 -0.04 4.12
CA VAL A 31 11.75 -0.35 4.40
C VAL A 31 12.37 -0.96 3.13
N VAL A 32 13.43 -0.33 2.62
CA VAL A 32 14.15 -0.82 1.44
C VAL A 32 15.61 -1.10 1.78
N MET A 33 16.05 -2.32 1.46
CA MET A 33 17.41 -2.80 1.70
C MET A 33 18.20 -2.86 0.39
N PRO A 34 19.53 -2.66 0.43
CA PRO A 34 20.40 -3.01 -0.69
C PRO A 34 20.50 -4.53 -0.87
N ASP A 35 20.66 -4.96 -2.12
CA ASP A 35 20.80 -6.39 -2.48
C ASP A 35 22.07 -7.01 -1.88
N ASN A 36 23.12 -6.21 -1.74
CA ASN A 36 24.38 -6.60 -1.12
C ASN A 36 25.03 -5.43 -0.37
N ILE A 37 25.67 -5.73 0.75
CA ILE A 37 26.58 -4.83 1.44
C ILE A 37 27.86 -5.61 1.72
N GLU A 38 29.01 -5.02 1.43
CA GLU A 38 30.30 -5.65 1.71
C GLU A 38 30.40 -6.03 3.20
N ASN A 39 30.86 -7.26 3.48
CA ASN A 39 30.98 -7.83 4.83
C ASN A 39 29.63 -8.14 5.51
N LEU A 40 28.50 -8.10 4.79
CA LEU A 40 27.21 -8.59 5.26
C LEU A 40 26.65 -9.71 4.39
N ASP A 41 26.24 -10.80 5.03
CA ASP A 41 25.48 -11.88 4.40
C ASP A 41 23.96 -11.60 4.39
N SER A 42 23.21 -12.46 3.71
CA SER A 42 21.75 -12.33 3.60
C SER A 42 21.04 -12.37 4.96
N SER A 43 21.50 -13.19 5.91
CA SER A 43 20.92 -13.26 7.26
C SER A 43 21.13 -11.96 8.02
N GLN A 44 22.31 -11.34 7.88
CA GLN A 44 22.64 -10.07 8.50
C GLN A 44 21.88 -8.90 7.87
N LEU A 45 21.66 -8.93 6.55
CA LEU A 45 20.79 -7.97 5.87
C LEU A 45 19.33 -8.10 6.35
N SER A 46 18.78 -9.31 6.45
CA SER A 46 17.42 -9.52 7.00
C SER A 46 17.31 -9.09 8.46
N ARG A 47 18.37 -9.26 9.26
CA ARG A 47 18.41 -8.76 10.65
C ARG A 47 18.41 -7.23 10.70
N LEU A 48 19.16 -6.58 9.82
CA LEU A 48 19.18 -5.13 9.71
C LEU A 48 17.81 -4.59 9.28
N GLU A 49 17.19 -5.19 8.27
CA GLU A 49 15.83 -4.90 7.84
C GLU A 49 14.84 -5.00 9.00
N SER A 50 14.88 -6.13 9.73
CA SER A 50 14.01 -6.37 10.89
C SER A 50 14.16 -5.28 11.96
N LYS A 51 15.39 -4.82 12.22
CA LYS A 51 15.65 -3.74 13.17
C LYS A 51 15.10 -2.40 12.68
N ILE A 52 15.24 -2.09 11.40
CA ILE A 52 14.69 -0.86 10.82
C ILE A 52 13.16 -0.89 10.88
N SER A 53 12.54 -2.01 10.52
CA SER A 53 11.09 -2.22 10.67
C SER A 53 10.64 -2.06 12.13
N GLN A 54 11.40 -2.57 13.10
CA GLN A 54 11.15 -2.37 14.54
C GLN A 54 11.26 -0.91 14.97
N ILE A 55 12.24 -0.15 14.45
CA ILE A 55 12.39 1.29 14.70
C ILE A 55 11.16 2.07 14.18
N VAL A 56 10.74 1.78 12.95
CA VAL A 56 9.59 2.42 12.29
C VAL A 56 8.29 2.12 13.04
N THR A 57 8.06 0.85 13.37
CA THR A 57 6.86 0.42 14.11
C THR A 57 6.82 0.96 15.54
N HIS A 58 7.96 1.10 16.22
CA HIS A 58 8.01 1.75 17.54
C HIS A 58 7.59 3.22 17.49
N ALA A 59 7.81 3.91 16.36
CA ALA A 59 7.32 5.27 16.15
C ALA A 59 5.84 5.34 15.75
N GLY A 60 5.12 4.21 15.81
CA GLY A 60 3.71 4.11 15.41
C GLY A 60 3.50 4.27 13.90
N ILE A 61 4.54 4.07 13.08
CA ILE A 61 4.47 4.11 11.61
C ILE A 61 4.34 2.68 11.09
N SER A 62 3.47 2.46 10.10
CA SER A 62 3.43 1.19 9.39
C SER A 62 4.69 1.01 8.53
N ALA A 63 5.42 -0.08 8.74
CA ALA A 63 6.62 -0.45 7.98
C ALA A 63 6.30 -1.11 6.62
N SER A 64 5.01 -1.27 6.29
CA SER A 64 4.51 -1.88 5.06
C SER A 64 3.57 -0.93 4.34
N GLY A 65 4.14 0.09 3.69
CA GLY A 65 3.38 1.07 2.90
C GLY A 65 3.23 0.63 1.45
N TYR A 66 2.16 -0.09 1.13
CA TYR A 66 1.82 -0.41 -0.27
C TYR A 66 1.04 0.71 -0.96
N ASP A 67 0.83 1.83 -0.27
CA ASP A 67 -0.06 2.92 -0.65
C ASP A 67 0.67 4.25 -0.89
N ASN A 68 1.98 4.30 -0.63
CA ASN A 68 2.78 5.48 -0.91
C ASN A 68 4.21 5.14 -1.35
N SER A 69 4.89 6.14 -1.88
CA SER A 69 6.24 6.06 -2.45
C SER A 69 7.33 6.60 -1.53
N ILE A 70 7.04 6.63 -0.23
CA ILE A 70 7.95 7.12 0.79
C ILE A 70 8.68 5.92 1.38
N VAL A 71 10.00 5.94 1.22
CA VAL A 71 10.87 4.85 1.66
C VAL A 71 11.79 5.29 2.76
N ILE A 72 12.12 4.34 3.63
CA ILE A 72 13.24 4.42 4.55
C ILE A 72 14.30 3.40 4.14
N TYR A 73 15.55 3.85 4.03
CA TYR A 73 16.64 2.97 3.62
C TYR A 73 17.91 3.26 4.42
N PRO A 74 18.73 2.22 4.71
CA PRO A 74 19.99 2.38 5.40
C PRO A 74 21.13 2.64 4.43
N LYS A 75 22.20 3.28 4.93
CA LYS A 75 23.53 3.31 4.31
C LYS A 75 24.55 2.97 5.39
N LEU A 76 25.43 2.02 5.10
CA LEU A 76 26.55 1.65 5.97
C LEU A 76 27.85 2.10 5.30
N SER A 77 28.75 2.68 6.09
CA SER A 77 30.08 3.09 5.60
C SER A 77 31.13 2.77 6.65
N LEU A 78 32.18 2.02 6.27
CA LEU A 78 33.28 1.70 7.18
C LEU A 78 34.05 2.97 7.51
N VAL A 79 34.17 3.29 8.79
CA VAL A 79 34.96 4.43 9.28
C VAL A 79 36.39 3.97 9.54
N GLU A 80 36.54 2.91 10.33
CA GLU A 80 37.82 2.33 10.69
C GLU A 80 37.68 0.83 10.98
N SER A 81 38.75 0.08 10.71
CA SER A 81 38.86 -1.33 11.08
C SER A 81 40.26 -1.58 11.62
N ASN A 82 40.32 -2.08 12.85
CA ASN A 82 41.57 -2.34 13.56
C ASN A 82 41.59 -3.79 14.05
N VAL A 83 42.76 -4.43 14.00
CA VAL A 83 42.97 -5.74 14.63
C VAL A 83 43.63 -5.50 15.98
N VAL A 84 42.98 -5.95 17.04
CA VAL A 84 43.48 -5.89 18.41
C VAL A 84 44.00 -7.28 18.78
N GLU A 85 45.28 -7.36 19.16
CA GLU A 85 45.90 -8.61 19.62
C GLU A 85 45.35 -8.98 21.00
N GLY A 86 44.40 -9.93 21.02
CA GLY A 86 43.68 -10.34 22.21
C GLY A 86 44.22 -11.64 22.79
N GLY A 87 45.47 -11.66 23.28
CA GLY A 87 46.04 -12.78 24.03
C GLY A 87 45.95 -14.16 23.35
N MET A 88 44.82 -14.86 23.51
CA MET A 88 44.52 -16.14 22.86
C MET A 88 44.09 -16.03 21.39
N GLN A 89 43.49 -14.90 20.96
CA GLN A 89 43.07 -14.70 19.56
C GLN A 89 43.01 -13.21 19.18
N ASN A 90 43.28 -12.92 17.91
CA ASN A 90 43.12 -11.58 17.37
C ASN A 90 41.64 -11.23 17.21
N LEU A 91 41.26 -10.00 17.58
CA LEU A 91 39.91 -9.49 17.42
C LEU A 91 39.91 -8.37 16.37
N THR A 92 39.03 -8.47 15.39
CA THR A 92 38.75 -7.37 14.48
C THR A 92 37.71 -6.46 15.11
N VAL A 93 38.05 -5.18 15.28
CA VAL A 93 37.16 -4.12 15.74
C VAL A 93 36.81 -3.24 14.54
N VAL A 94 35.53 -2.98 14.34
CA VAL A 94 35.03 -2.09 13.28
C VAL A 94 34.22 -0.96 13.90
N SER A 95 34.43 0.24 13.38
CA SER A 95 33.52 1.38 13.56
C SER A 95 32.87 1.65 12.21
N VAL A 96 31.55 1.62 12.17
CA VAL A 96 30.74 1.76 10.96
C VAL A 96 29.76 2.90 11.16
N ASP A 97 29.71 3.83 10.22
CA ASP A 97 28.68 4.86 10.20
C ASP A 97 27.41 4.27 9.58
N PHE A 98 26.36 4.28 10.39
CA PHE A 98 25.03 3.83 10.03
C PHE A 98 24.11 5.02 9.83
N GLY A 99 23.82 5.31 8.56
CA GLY A 99 22.85 6.31 8.16
C GLY A 99 21.48 5.70 7.88
N LEU A 100 20.41 6.39 8.28
CA LEU A 100 19.04 6.14 7.85
C LEU A 100 18.49 7.39 7.15
N PHE A 101 17.78 7.18 6.05
CA PHE A 101 17.28 8.24 5.18
C PHE A 101 15.82 7.99 4.86
N VAL A 102 14.98 9.02 4.95
CA VAL A 102 13.58 8.99 4.52
C VAL A 102 13.41 9.86 3.29
N LYS A 103 12.98 9.26 2.17
CA LYS A 103 12.93 9.90 0.85
C LYS A 103 11.65 9.52 0.10
N GLN A 104 11.11 10.44 -0.69
CA GLN A 104 10.11 10.16 -1.72
C GLN A 104 10.80 9.81 -3.03
N ILE A 105 10.34 8.74 -3.69
CA ILE A 105 10.99 8.21 -4.90
C ILE A 105 10.68 9.05 -6.15
N GLU A 106 9.43 9.34 -6.47
CA GLU A 106 9.08 10.00 -7.76
C GLU A 106 9.65 11.41 -7.85
N GLY A 107 9.61 12.14 -6.73
CA GLY A 107 10.11 13.51 -6.66
C GLY A 107 11.60 13.62 -6.35
N ASN A 108 12.27 12.51 -6.01
CA ASN A 108 13.63 12.50 -5.46
C ASN A 108 13.79 13.49 -4.28
N ILE A 109 12.89 13.42 -3.30
CA ILE A 109 12.85 14.39 -2.19
C ILE A 109 13.33 13.72 -0.92
N LEU A 110 14.50 14.13 -0.43
CA LEU A 110 14.99 13.73 0.88
C LEU A 110 14.30 14.56 1.97
N PHE A 111 13.46 13.92 2.79
CA PHE A 111 12.83 14.61 3.91
C PHE A 111 13.83 14.78 5.05
N SER A 112 14.51 13.70 5.44
CA SER A 112 15.35 13.68 6.63
C SER A 112 16.38 12.57 6.55
N SER A 113 17.43 12.71 7.35
CA SER A 113 18.40 11.67 7.60
C SER A 113 18.90 11.74 9.04
N ILE A 114 19.38 10.61 9.55
CA ILE A 114 20.13 10.48 10.80
C ILE A 114 21.34 9.58 10.54
N SER A 115 22.44 9.82 11.24
CA SER A 115 23.61 8.93 11.21
C SER A 115 24.09 8.66 12.63
N LYS A 116 24.43 7.41 12.93
CA LYS A 116 25.04 7.00 14.19
C LYS A 116 26.24 6.10 13.91
N THR A 117 27.31 6.26 14.67
CA THR A 117 28.45 5.34 14.60
C THR A 117 28.16 4.10 15.42
N LEU A 118 28.21 2.94 14.77
CA LEU A 118 28.09 1.62 15.39
C LEU A 118 29.48 1.02 15.55
N LYS A 119 29.77 0.48 16.74
CA LYS A 119 31.03 -0.23 16.99
C LYS A 119 30.76 -1.70 17.24
N GLY A 120 31.50 -2.57 16.60
CA GLY A 120 31.41 -4.01 16.79
C GLY A 120 32.78 -4.67 16.80
N SER A 121 32.88 -5.83 17.42
CA SER A 121 34.10 -6.61 17.52
C SER A 121 33.82 -8.08 17.28
N GLY A 122 34.69 -8.80 16.58
CA GLY A 122 34.53 -10.22 16.29
C GLY A 122 35.83 -10.87 15.83
N ALA A 123 35.85 -12.20 15.79
CA ALA A 123 36.99 -12.96 15.26
C ALA A 123 37.25 -12.67 13.77
N THR A 124 36.22 -12.29 13.02
CA THR A 124 36.32 -11.86 11.61
C THR A 124 35.65 -10.48 11.43
N LYS A 125 35.90 -9.85 10.28
CA LYS A 125 35.28 -8.56 9.92
C LYS A 125 33.76 -8.69 9.80
N GLU A 126 33.26 -9.77 9.21
CA GLU A 126 31.82 -10.07 9.08
C GLU A 126 31.16 -10.21 10.46
N LEU A 127 31.80 -10.91 11.40
CA LEU A 127 31.28 -11.05 12.76
C LEU A 127 31.32 -9.71 13.51
N ALA A 128 32.35 -8.89 13.29
CA ALA A 128 32.43 -7.55 13.86
C ALA A 128 31.30 -6.64 13.33
N TYR A 129 30.98 -6.72 12.04
CA TYR A 129 29.82 -6.03 11.44
C TYR A 129 28.48 -6.54 12.00
N ALA A 130 28.30 -7.85 12.12
CA ALA A 130 27.10 -8.44 12.73
C ALA A 130 26.87 -7.92 14.14
N ASN A 131 27.95 -7.86 14.93
CA ASN A 131 27.94 -7.37 16.31
C ASN A 131 27.76 -5.85 16.40
N ALA A 132 28.16 -5.09 15.38
CA ALA A 132 27.85 -3.66 15.29
C ALA A 132 26.34 -3.45 15.02
N ILE A 133 25.76 -4.20 14.08
CA ILE A 133 24.33 -4.13 13.74
C ILE A 133 23.46 -4.57 14.91
N SER A 134 23.85 -5.62 15.65
CA SER A 134 23.09 -6.12 16.79
C SER A 134 22.88 -5.05 17.88
N ARG A 135 23.80 -4.08 17.98
CA ARG A 135 23.77 -2.95 18.93
C ARG A 135 22.86 -1.80 18.53
N ILE A 136 22.26 -1.81 17.35
CA ILE A 136 21.24 -0.82 16.98
C ILE A 136 20.06 -0.97 17.96
N GLY A 137 19.88 0.05 18.80
CA GLY A 137 18.79 0.13 19.76
C GLY A 137 17.50 0.58 19.07
N VAL A 138 16.52 -0.33 18.98
CA VAL A 138 15.25 -0.02 18.29
C VAL A 138 14.40 1.02 19.02
N ASN A 139 14.66 1.21 20.32
CA ASN A 139 13.98 2.17 21.20
C ASN A 139 14.79 3.46 21.43
N ASP A 140 15.82 3.70 20.63
CA ASP A 140 16.68 4.88 20.78
C ASP A 140 15.88 6.16 20.52
N ALA A 141 15.93 7.10 21.45
CA ALA A 141 15.17 8.34 21.39
C ALA A 141 15.54 9.21 20.17
N GLU A 142 16.78 9.11 19.67
CA GLU A 142 17.20 9.84 18.47
C GLU A 142 16.51 9.30 17.21
N TYR A 143 16.26 7.98 17.12
CA TYR A 143 15.49 7.42 16.00
C TYR A 143 14.02 7.86 16.06
N GLN A 144 13.44 7.95 17.26
CA GLN A 144 12.08 8.46 17.44
C GLN A 144 11.98 9.92 17.03
N ALA A 145 12.90 10.78 17.49
CA ALA A 145 12.95 12.18 17.09
C ALA A 145 13.18 12.36 15.57
N PHE A 146 14.02 11.51 14.97
CA PHE A 146 14.23 11.47 13.53
C PHE A 146 12.95 11.14 12.78
N LEU A 147 12.20 10.12 13.19
CA LEU A 147 10.95 9.72 12.53
C LEU A 147 9.84 10.76 12.70
N GLU A 148 9.72 11.39 13.88
CA GLU A 148 8.79 12.51 14.07
C GLU A 148 9.13 13.70 13.17
N LYS A 149 10.42 14.09 13.09
CA LYS A 149 10.89 15.12 12.14
C LYS A 149 10.57 14.75 10.69
N SER A 150 10.66 13.47 10.36
CA SER A 150 10.33 12.96 9.02
C SER A 150 8.84 13.14 8.72
N LYS A 151 7.94 12.74 9.63
CA LYS A 151 6.50 12.94 9.51
C LYS A 151 6.16 14.41 9.30
N THR A 152 6.70 15.30 10.13
CA THR A 152 6.45 16.75 10.02
C THR A 152 6.84 17.26 8.64
N LYS A 153 8.02 16.90 8.13
CA LYS A 153 8.48 17.36 6.81
C LYS A 153 7.68 16.78 5.65
N ILE A 154 7.26 15.52 5.75
CA ILE A 154 6.36 14.89 4.76
C ILE A 154 5.05 15.68 4.69
N ILE A 155 4.41 15.94 5.83
CA ILE A 155 3.15 16.69 5.90
C ILE A 155 3.35 18.09 5.31
N GLN A 156 4.35 18.84 5.77
CA GLN A 156 4.64 20.18 5.27
C GLN A 156 4.87 20.23 3.76
N TYR A 157 5.57 19.23 3.21
CA TYR A 157 5.76 19.12 1.77
C TYR A 157 4.42 18.99 1.05
N TYR A 158 3.59 18.02 1.45
CA TYR A 158 2.29 17.81 0.82
C TYR A 158 1.38 19.01 0.96
N GLU A 159 1.32 19.63 2.15
CA GLU A 159 0.55 20.87 2.38
C GLU A 159 0.96 22.00 1.44
N SER A 160 2.27 22.19 1.26
CA SER A 160 2.79 23.21 0.33
C SER A 160 2.50 22.87 -1.15
N LYS A 161 2.24 21.60 -1.47
CA LYS A 161 2.08 21.07 -2.82
C LYS A 161 0.65 20.67 -3.19
N CYS A 162 -0.32 20.76 -2.29
CA CYS A 162 -1.69 20.33 -2.54
C CYS A 162 -2.29 20.93 -3.83
N SER A 163 -2.11 22.24 -4.05
CA SER A 163 -2.63 22.89 -5.25
C SER A 163 -1.99 22.34 -6.53
N ASP A 164 -0.68 22.10 -6.52
CA ASP A 164 0.06 21.55 -7.66
C ASP A 164 -0.35 20.10 -7.94
N ILE A 165 -0.54 19.30 -6.87
CA ILE A 165 -1.00 17.91 -6.94
C ILE A 165 -2.38 17.84 -7.59
N VAL A 166 -3.34 18.66 -7.13
CA VAL A 166 -4.69 18.71 -7.70
C VAL A 166 -4.66 19.09 -9.17
N LYS A 167 -3.89 20.13 -9.55
CA LYS A 167 -3.75 20.55 -10.95
C LYS A 167 -3.16 19.45 -11.83
N LYS A 168 -2.12 18.76 -11.33
CA LYS A 168 -1.50 17.66 -12.07
C LYS A 168 -2.46 16.47 -12.23
N ALA A 169 -3.22 16.15 -11.19
CA ALA A 169 -4.25 15.12 -11.27
C ALA A 169 -5.37 15.48 -12.27
N ASP A 170 -5.78 16.75 -12.34
CA ASP A 170 -6.72 17.24 -13.34
C ASP A 170 -6.21 17.07 -14.77
N VAL A 171 -4.92 17.34 -15.01
CA VAL A 171 -4.28 17.12 -16.31
C VAL A 171 -4.29 15.63 -16.66
N LEU A 172 -3.87 14.77 -15.72
CA LEU A 172 -3.87 13.32 -15.91
C LEU A 172 -5.28 12.80 -16.26
N ALA A 173 -6.30 13.20 -15.50
CA ALA A 173 -7.69 12.82 -15.75
C ALA A 173 -8.19 13.31 -17.12
N LYS A 174 -7.84 14.53 -17.55
CA LYS A 174 -8.18 15.04 -18.90
C LYS A 174 -7.52 14.23 -20.02
N THR A 175 -6.35 13.65 -19.76
CA THR A 175 -5.65 12.75 -20.69
C THR A 175 -6.05 11.28 -20.53
N GLN A 176 -7.16 10.99 -19.81
CA GLN A 176 -7.68 9.64 -19.54
C GLN A 176 -6.74 8.74 -18.72
N GLN A 177 -5.76 9.31 -18.03
CA GLN A 177 -4.84 8.59 -17.12
C GLN A 177 -5.43 8.59 -15.70
N TYR A 178 -6.59 7.97 -15.52
CA TYR A 178 -7.38 8.10 -14.29
C TYR A 178 -6.74 7.40 -13.10
N GLU A 179 -6.17 6.21 -13.28
CA GLU A 179 -5.52 5.45 -12.22
C GLU A 179 -4.32 6.23 -11.66
N GLN A 180 -3.54 6.86 -12.54
CA GLN A 180 -2.42 7.72 -12.14
C GLN A 180 -2.90 8.98 -11.42
N ALA A 181 -3.99 9.60 -11.90
CA ALA A 181 -4.59 10.76 -11.26
C ALA A 181 -5.08 10.43 -9.84
N ILE A 182 -5.75 9.28 -9.68
CA ILE A 182 -6.24 8.78 -8.40
C ILE A 182 -5.05 8.45 -7.48
N GLY A 183 -4.04 7.74 -7.97
CA GLY A 183 -2.84 7.41 -7.21
C GLY A 183 -2.10 8.65 -6.72
N LEU A 184 -2.00 9.69 -7.56
CA LEU A 184 -1.40 10.97 -7.19
C LEU A 184 -2.22 11.71 -6.12
N LEU A 185 -3.55 11.74 -6.23
CA LEU A 185 -4.41 12.39 -5.23
C LEU A 185 -4.37 11.66 -3.88
N LEU A 186 -4.34 10.33 -3.90
CA LEU A 186 -4.26 9.49 -2.70
C LEU A 186 -2.84 9.39 -2.11
N SER A 187 -1.82 9.98 -2.77
CA SER A 187 -0.48 10.09 -2.19
C SER A 187 -0.40 11.06 -1.01
N VAL A 188 -1.38 11.97 -0.90
CA VAL A 188 -1.45 12.97 0.16
C VAL A 188 -1.87 12.31 1.47
N PRO A 189 -1.08 12.44 2.55
CA PRO A 189 -1.42 11.87 3.84
C PRO A 189 -2.71 12.47 4.44
N GLU A 190 -3.46 11.66 5.18
CA GLU A 190 -4.62 12.04 6.01
C GLU A 190 -4.29 13.15 7.01
N ALA A 191 -3.05 13.18 7.49
CA ALA A 191 -2.57 14.19 8.41
C ALA A 191 -2.40 15.58 7.75
N ALA A 192 -2.40 15.67 6.41
CA ALA A 192 -2.29 16.95 5.72
C ALA A 192 -3.65 17.67 5.71
N THR A 193 -3.63 18.98 5.96
CA THR A 193 -4.84 19.83 6.02
C THR A 193 -5.68 19.83 4.74
N CYS A 194 -5.12 19.48 3.59
CA CYS A 194 -5.83 19.43 2.31
C CYS A 194 -6.40 18.05 1.96
N TYR A 195 -6.31 17.06 2.86
CA TYR A 195 -6.72 15.68 2.59
C TYR A 195 -8.17 15.58 2.07
N ASP A 196 -9.11 16.26 2.72
CA ASP A 196 -10.54 16.22 2.32
C ASP A 196 -10.76 16.74 0.89
N GLN A 197 -9.98 17.75 0.49
CA GLN A 197 -10.04 18.31 -0.86
C GLN A 197 -9.58 17.28 -1.90
N VAL A 198 -8.44 16.62 -1.67
CA VAL A 198 -7.91 15.64 -2.61
C VAL A 198 -8.70 14.34 -2.60
N GLN A 199 -9.30 13.96 -1.48
CA GLN A 199 -10.23 12.83 -1.37
C GLN A 199 -11.51 13.10 -2.16
N THR A 200 -12.09 14.29 -2.04
CA THR A 200 -13.25 14.68 -2.84
C THR A 200 -12.90 14.61 -4.33
N LYS A 201 -11.73 15.11 -4.70
CA LYS A 201 -11.24 15.09 -6.08
C LYS A 201 -11.00 13.68 -6.60
N SER A 202 -10.46 12.77 -5.80
CA SER A 202 -10.21 11.39 -6.23
C SER A 202 -11.52 10.64 -6.51
N ILE A 203 -12.57 10.90 -5.72
CA ILE A 203 -13.92 10.38 -5.97
C ILE A 203 -14.51 10.95 -7.27
N GLU A 204 -14.29 12.23 -7.58
CA GLU A 204 -14.70 12.83 -8.85
C GLU A 204 -14.03 12.13 -10.04
N VAL A 205 -12.71 11.97 -10.00
CA VAL A 205 -11.94 11.30 -11.06
C VAL A 205 -12.40 9.85 -11.20
N TYR A 206 -12.63 9.15 -10.09
CA TYR A 206 -13.14 7.77 -10.10
C TYR A 206 -14.51 7.65 -10.76
N LYS A 207 -15.43 8.59 -10.53
CA LYS A 207 -16.73 8.61 -11.22
C LYS A 207 -16.58 8.76 -12.73
N ILE A 208 -15.58 9.51 -13.20
CA ILE A 208 -15.28 9.64 -14.64
C ILE A 208 -14.78 8.30 -15.19
N LEU A 209 -13.84 7.66 -14.49
CA LEU A 209 -13.34 6.32 -14.84
C LEU A 209 -14.48 5.30 -14.88
N GLN A 210 -15.35 5.27 -13.87
CA GLN A 210 -16.53 4.40 -13.84
C GLN A 210 -17.41 4.62 -15.07
N LYS A 211 -17.70 5.88 -15.43
CA LYS A 211 -18.52 6.20 -16.61
C LYS A 211 -17.88 5.68 -17.89
N GLN A 212 -16.56 5.85 -18.06
CA GLN A 212 -15.83 5.36 -19.23
C GLN A 212 -15.81 3.83 -19.29
N ASN A 213 -15.50 3.16 -18.18
CA ASN A 213 -15.48 1.71 -18.10
C ASN A 213 -16.86 1.13 -18.38
N CYS A 214 -17.91 1.70 -17.80
CA CYS A 214 -19.25 1.18 -18.00
C CYS A 214 -19.73 1.39 -19.46
N ALA A 215 -19.42 2.53 -20.09
CA ALA A 215 -19.71 2.73 -21.52
C ALA A 215 -18.97 1.72 -22.42
N LYS A 216 -17.68 1.46 -22.13
CA LYS A 216 -16.88 0.46 -22.84
C LYS A 216 -17.46 -0.94 -22.68
N GLN A 217 -17.80 -1.34 -21.46
CA GLN A 217 -18.38 -2.66 -21.18
C GLN A 217 -19.73 -2.85 -21.85
N LEU A 218 -20.61 -1.83 -21.83
CA LEU A 218 -21.87 -1.89 -22.56
C LEU A 218 -21.67 -2.03 -24.07
N GLN A 219 -20.66 -1.38 -24.65
CA GLN A 219 -20.35 -1.53 -26.07
C GLN A 219 -19.90 -2.96 -26.39
N LEU A 220 -19.01 -3.53 -25.57
CA LEU A 220 -18.56 -4.92 -25.73
C LEU A 220 -19.71 -5.91 -25.56
N ALA A 221 -20.58 -5.69 -24.56
CA ALA A 221 -21.76 -6.51 -24.32
C ALA A 221 -22.73 -6.46 -25.50
N ASN A 222 -22.95 -5.29 -26.11
CA ASN A 222 -23.75 -5.16 -27.32
C ASN A 222 -23.17 -5.97 -28.50
N ASN A 223 -21.84 -5.95 -28.68
CA ASN A 223 -21.18 -6.72 -29.72
C ASN A 223 -21.32 -8.24 -29.47
N SER A 224 -21.12 -8.68 -28.22
CA SER A 224 -21.31 -10.08 -27.82
C SER A 224 -22.75 -10.55 -28.01
N LEU A 225 -23.71 -9.68 -27.67
CA LEU A 225 -25.13 -9.93 -27.87
C LEU A 225 -25.49 -10.05 -29.36
N ALA A 226 -24.90 -9.20 -30.21
CA ALA A 226 -25.08 -9.30 -31.66
C ALA A 226 -24.52 -10.62 -32.23
N ALA A 227 -23.45 -11.14 -31.62
CA ALA A 227 -22.88 -12.46 -31.92
C ALA A 227 -23.66 -13.64 -31.29
N LYS A 228 -24.73 -13.37 -30.51
CA LYS A 228 -25.52 -14.34 -29.73
C LYS A 228 -24.71 -15.10 -28.67
N ASP A 229 -23.59 -14.55 -28.23
CA ASP A 229 -22.83 -15.09 -27.12
C ASP A 229 -23.38 -14.51 -25.81
N TYR A 230 -24.43 -15.16 -25.29
CA TYR A 230 -25.17 -14.69 -24.12
C TYR A 230 -24.37 -14.83 -22.82
N GLY A 231 -23.54 -15.88 -22.70
CA GLY A 231 -22.69 -16.08 -21.53
C GLY A 231 -21.67 -14.95 -21.40
N ASN A 232 -20.90 -14.70 -22.47
CA ASN A 232 -19.93 -13.59 -22.47
C ASN A 232 -20.63 -12.23 -22.37
N THR A 233 -21.86 -12.08 -22.90
CA THR A 233 -22.64 -10.86 -22.69
C THR A 233 -22.90 -10.63 -21.20
N LEU A 234 -23.35 -11.65 -20.46
CA LEU A 234 -23.66 -11.52 -19.05
C LEU A 234 -22.39 -11.31 -18.20
N ASP A 235 -21.27 -11.92 -18.57
CA ASP A 235 -19.96 -11.67 -17.94
C ASP A 235 -19.50 -10.21 -18.12
N LEU A 236 -19.69 -9.63 -19.31
CA LEU A 236 -19.37 -8.23 -19.55
C LEU A 236 -20.31 -7.28 -18.77
N LEU A 237 -21.58 -7.66 -18.62
CA LEU A 237 -22.55 -6.89 -17.83
C LEU A 237 -22.31 -7.02 -16.32
N SER A 238 -21.80 -8.16 -15.84
CA SER A 238 -21.46 -8.40 -14.43
C SER A 238 -20.23 -7.60 -13.99
N ALA A 239 -19.31 -7.32 -14.93
CA ALA A 239 -18.15 -6.45 -14.70
C ALA A 239 -18.50 -4.96 -14.58
N ILE A 240 -19.77 -4.56 -14.79
CA ILE A 240 -20.20 -3.17 -14.63
C ILE A 240 -20.43 -2.87 -13.15
N ASP A 241 -19.64 -1.94 -12.62
CA ASP A 241 -19.78 -1.44 -11.25
C ASP A 241 -21.25 -0.99 -10.98
N PRO A 242 -21.92 -1.54 -9.95
CA PRO A 242 -23.30 -1.21 -9.61
C PRO A 242 -23.53 0.27 -9.28
N ALA A 243 -22.48 0.97 -8.85
CA ALA A 243 -22.52 2.40 -8.57
C ALA A 243 -22.27 3.28 -9.81
N SER A 244 -21.98 2.66 -10.96
CA SER A 244 -21.76 3.36 -12.23
C SER A 244 -23.07 3.90 -12.83
N PRO A 245 -23.01 4.98 -13.64
CA PRO A 245 -24.21 5.58 -14.22
C PRO A 245 -25.02 4.67 -15.15
N CYS A 246 -24.40 3.66 -15.77
CA CYS A 246 -25.08 2.80 -16.75
C CYS A 246 -25.47 1.43 -16.21
N PHE A 247 -25.37 1.20 -14.90
CA PHE A 247 -25.80 -0.06 -14.28
C PHE A 247 -27.28 -0.38 -14.53
N GLN A 248 -28.14 0.64 -14.65
CA GLN A 248 -29.53 0.41 -15.00
C GLN A 248 -29.68 -0.11 -16.44
N ASP A 249 -28.84 0.36 -17.36
CA ASP A 249 -28.87 -0.07 -18.76
C ASP A 249 -28.30 -1.49 -18.92
N SER A 250 -27.31 -1.87 -18.10
CA SER A 250 -26.83 -3.26 -18.06
C SER A 250 -27.93 -4.22 -17.61
N GLN A 251 -28.69 -3.87 -16.57
CA GLN A 251 -29.85 -4.65 -16.12
C GLN A 251 -30.94 -4.75 -17.18
N LYS A 252 -31.23 -3.67 -17.91
CA LYS A 252 -32.20 -3.69 -19.01
C LYS A 252 -31.74 -4.63 -20.13
N MET A 253 -30.46 -4.58 -20.50
CA MET A 253 -29.89 -5.46 -21.52
C MET A 253 -30.00 -6.92 -21.11
N ALA A 254 -29.59 -7.26 -19.87
CA ALA A 254 -29.75 -8.59 -19.32
C ALA A 254 -31.19 -9.08 -19.42
N LYS A 255 -32.17 -8.31 -18.92
CA LYS A 255 -33.60 -8.67 -19.03
C LYS A 255 -34.08 -8.83 -20.47
N SER A 256 -33.55 -8.07 -21.42
CA SER A 256 -33.91 -8.18 -22.84
C SER A 256 -33.44 -9.48 -23.51
N ILE A 257 -32.40 -10.11 -22.96
CA ILE A 257 -31.88 -11.39 -23.44
C ILE A 257 -32.86 -12.51 -23.09
N GLU A 258 -33.42 -12.50 -21.87
CA GLU A 258 -34.35 -13.53 -21.40
C GLU A 258 -35.55 -13.74 -22.35
N ALA A 259 -36.02 -12.66 -23.00
CA ALA A 259 -37.11 -12.71 -23.98
C ALA A 259 -36.73 -13.36 -25.32
N LYS A 260 -35.44 -13.62 -25.57
CA LYS A 260 -34.88 -14.15 -26.83
C LYS A 260 -34.38 -15.59 -26.71
N LEU A 261 -34.45 -16.19 -25.51
CA LEU A 261 -33.90 -17.52 -25.24
C LEU A 261 -34.92 -18.63 -25.49
N ASN A 262 -34.43 -19.77 -25.98
CA ASN A 262 -35.19 -21.02 -26.01
C ASN A 262 -35.20 -21.72 -24.63
N ALA A 263 -35.95 -22.82 -24.50
CA ALA A 263 -36.16 -23.48 -23.20
C ALA A 263 -34.87 -24.04 -22.56
N GLU A 264 -33.89 -24.47 -23.37
CA GLU A 264 -32.63 -25.02 -22.89
C GLU A 264 -31.65 -23.91 -22.49
N GLU A 265 -31.58 -22.85 -23.31
CA GLU A 265 -30.82 -21.63 -23.03
C GLU A 265 -31.34 -20.90 -21.77
N LYS A 266 -32.66 -20.94 -21.54
CA LYS A 266 -33.29 -20.30 -20.37
C LYS A 266 -32.80 -20.89 -19.05
N LYS A 267 -32.55 -22.20 -19.00
CA LYS A 267 -32.11 -22.89 -17.77
C LYS A 267 -30.68 -22.46 -17.38
N GLU A 268 -29.79 -22.36 -18.35
CA GLU A 268 -28.43 -21.87 -18.15
C GLU A 268 -28.44 -20.38 -17.77
N TRP A 269 -29.24 -19.58 -18.48
CA TRP A 269 -29.43 -18.17 -18.18
C TRP A 269 -29.93 -17.92 -16.76
N ASP A 270 -30.92 -18.67 -16.28
CA ASP A 270 -31.46 -18.53 -14.93
C ASP A 270 -30.40 -18.82 -13.86
N PHE A 271 -29.49 -19.77 -14.13
CA PHE A 271 -28.36 -20.06 -13.24
C PHE A 271 -27.35 -18.91 -13.22
N GLN A 272 -26.96 -18.39 -14.38
CA GLN A 272 -26.02 -17.28 -14.48
C GLN A 272 -26.60 -15.97 -13.90
N MET A 273 -27.91 -15.74 -14.06
CA MET A 273 -28.59 -14.57 -13.51
C MET A 273 -28.63 -14.57 -11.98
N ARG A 274 -28.71 -15.74 -11.34
CA ARG A 274 -28.59 -15.84 -9.87
C ARG A 274 -27.20 -15.39 -9.41
N GLN A 275 -26.15 -15.91 -10.04
CA GLN A 275 -24.77 -15.52 -9.73
C GLN A 275 -24.54 -14.02 -9.93
N TYR A 276 -25.08 -13.46 -11.02
CA TYR A 276 -25.04 -12.03 -11.28
C TYR A 276 -25.69 -11.22 -10.14
N ASN A 277 -26.92 -11.56 -9.74
CA ASN A 277 -27.63 -10.84 -8.68
C ASN A 277 -26.93 -10.92 -7.32
N ASP A 278 -26.34 -12.09 -6.99
CA ASP A 278 -25.59 -12.29 -5.75
C ASP A 278 -24.33 -11.41 -5.72
N SER A 279 -23.62 -11.28 -6.84
CA SER A 279 -22.41 -10.44 -6.95
C SER A 279 -22.71 -8.95 -6.75
N VAL A 280 -23.79 -8.45 -7.34
CA VAL A 280 -24.23 -7.04 -7.22
C VAL A 280 -24.58 -6.67 -5.79
N ALA A 281 -25.17 -7.60 -5.03
CA ALA A 281 -25.62 -7.35 -3.66
C ALA A 281 -24.45 -7.12 -2.67
N LEU A 282 -23.26 -7.62 -2.98
CA LEU A 282 -22.08 -7.55 -2.13
C LEU A 282 -21.28 -6.24 -2.30
N GLU A 283 -21.41 -5.55 -3.43
CA GLU A 283 -20.49 -4.48 -3.83
C GLU A 283 -20.87 -3.09 -3.32
N LYS A 284 -20.73 -2.86 -2.01
CA LYS A 284 -20.85 -1.53 -1.39
C LYS A 284 -19.52 -1.06 -0.85
N GLN A 285 -18.72 -0.31 -1.62
CA GLN A 285 -17.86 0.77 -1.10
C GLN A 285 -17.06 1.51 -2.20
N ARG A 286 -17.48 2.74 -2.52
CA ARG A 286 -16.69 3.65 -3.38
C ARG A 286 -15.31 3.97 -2.80
N ILE A 287 -15.22 4.12 -1.47
CA ILE A 287 -13.97 4.49 -0.81
C ILE A 287 -12.95 3.34 -0.88
N SER A 288 -13.39 2.09 -0.73
CA SER A 288 -12.50 0.93 -0.89
C SER A 288 -11.96 0.86 -2.32
N ALA A 289 -12.83 0.97 -3.33
CA ALA A 289 -12.41 0.87 -4.72
C ALA A 289 -11.37 1.92 -5.14
N VAL A 290 -11.52 3.18 -4.70
CA VAL A 290 -10.53 4.23 -4.97
C VAL A 290 -9.19 3.91 -4.28
N LYS A 291 -9.23 3.43 -3.04
CA LYS A 291 -8.04 2.98 -2.29
C LYS A 291 -7.36 1.79 -2.97
N ASP A 292 -8.12 0.81 -3.43
CA ASP A 292 -7.61 -0.39 -4.12
C ASP A 292 -6.92 -0.05 -5.43
N ILE A 293 -7.43 0.93 -6.19
CA ILE A 293 -6.77 1.45 -7.40
C ILE A 293 -5.42 2.07 -7.06
N ALA A 294 -5.33 2.89 -6.02
CA ALA A 294 -4.06 3.48 -5.60
C ALA A 294 -3.07 2.40 -5.14
N VAL A 295 -3.51 1.43 -4.34
CA VAL A 295 -2.67 0.31 -3.91
C VAL A 295 -2.17 -0.49 -5.11
N ALA A 296 -3.03 -0.81 -6.09
CA ALA A 296 -2.64 -1.52 -7.30
C ALA A 296 -1.63 -0.72 -8.14
N TYR A 297 -1.86 0.59 -8.28
CA TYR A 297 -0.97 1.50 -8.97
C TYR A 297 0.43 1.53 -8.34
N TYR A 298 0.52 1.75 -7.03
CA TYR A 298 1.81 1.78 -6.34
C TYR A 298 2.48 0.40 -6.32
N LYS A 299 1.73 -0.69 -6.12
CA LYS A 299 2.27 -2.06 -6.24
C LYS A 299 2.87 -2.34 -7.60
N SER A 300 2.25 -1.87 -8.67
CA SER A 300 2.78 -2.05 -10.03
C SER A 300 4.07 -1.27 -10.29
N GLN A 301 4.34 -0.23 -9.50
CA GLN A 301 5.57 0.56 -9.61
C GLN A 301 6.66 0.11 -8.65
N THR A 302 6.30 -0.44 -7.49
CA THR A 302 7.27 -0.85 -6.47
C THR A 302 8.04 -2.12 -6.84
N SER A 303 7.51 -2.96 -7.73
CA SER A 303 8.23 -4.11 -8.28
C SER A 303 9.55 -3.74 -8.98
N ASP A 304 9.71 -2.49 -9.41
CA ASP A 304 10.92 -2.00 -10.09
C ASP A 304 11.81 -1.11 -9.19
N ILE A 305 11.41 -0.83 -7.95
CA ILE A 305 12.16 0.05 -7.03
C ILE A 305 13.29 -0.74 -6.39
N ASN A 306 14.48 -0.65 -6.99
CA ASN A 306 15.70 -1.17 -6.39
C ASN A 306 16.48 -0.08 -5.64
N TYR A 307 17.40 -0.52 -4.77
CA TYR A 307 18.24 0.37 -3.97
C TYR A 307 19.06 1.35 -4.82
N THR A 308 19.45 0.96 -6.04
CA THR A 308 20.23 1.82 -6.95
C THR A 308 19.43 3.06 -7.39
N LEU A 309 18.12 2.93 -7.63
CA LEU A 309 17.26 4.07 -7.97
C LEU A 309 17.07 5.04 -6.78
N ILE A 310 17.18 4.54 -5.55
CA ILE A 310 17.04 5.34 -4.34
C ILE A 310 18.29 6.20 -4.09
N VAL A 311 19.47 5.69 -4.45
CA VAL A 311 20.75 6.39 -4.22
C VAL A 311 21.13 7.36 -5.35
N LYS A 312 20.50 7.26 -6.53
CA LYS A 312 20.63 8.26 -7.61
C LYS A 312 20.02 9.61 -7.23
#